data_AF-A0A6N7AAS2-F1
#
_entry.id   AF-A0A6N7AAS2-F1
#
_cell.length_a   1.000
_cell.length_b   1.000
_cell.length_c   1.000
_cell.angle_alpha   90.00
_cell.angle_beta   90.00
_cell.angle_gamma   90.00
#
_symmetry.space_group_name_H-M   'P 1'
#
loop_
_entity.id
_entity.type
_entity.pdbx_description
1 polymer ?
#
loop_
_entity_poly.entity_id
_entity_poly.type
_entity_poly.pdbx_seq_one_letter_code
_entity_poly.pdbx_strand_id
1 'polypeptide(L)' 'MDDKKKLRRMAIWMITIFATAFAIVLTVLYLVAGNNIVLALVSGWWLILILAVICLAAYFGYKMYIGRKK' A
#
# COMPACT_ATOMS: atom_id res chain seq x y z
N MET A 1 12.31 -8.12 23.05
CA MET A 1 10.94 -7.53 23.16
C MET A 1 10.80 -6.28 22.26
N ASP A 2 11.90 -5.65 21.84
CA ASP A 2 11.94 -4.48 20.94
C ASP A 2 11.52 -4.73 19.48
N ASP A 3 11.84 -5.90 18.92
CA ASP A 3 11.63 -6.16 17.49
C ASP A 3 10.16 -6.20 17.09
N LYS A 4 9.27 -6.67 17.98
CA LYS A 4 7.81 -6.64 17.75
C LYS A 4 7.27 -5.22 17.67
N LYS A 5 7.80 -4.27 18.48
CA LYS A 5 7.43 -2.85 18.42
C LYS A 5 7.98 -2.18 17.16
N LYS A 6 9.19 -2.54 16.70
CA LYS A 6 9.75 -2.06 15.43
C LYS A 6 8.94 -2.56 14.22
N LEU A 7 8.58 -3.86 14.20
CA LEU A 7 7.73 -4.44 13.15
C LEU A 7 6.35 -3.79 13.09
N ARG A 8 5.68 -3.56 14.25
CA ARG A 8 4.39 -2.85 14.27
C ARG A 8 4.51 -1.42 13.75
N ARG A 9 5.53 -0.66 14.16
CA ARG A 9 5.74 0.71 13.65
C ARG A 9 5.95 0.71 12.15
N MET A 10 6.74 -0.21 11.62
CA MET A 10 7.00 -0.30 10.18
C MET A 10 5.76 -0.71 9.39
N ALA A 11 4.96 -1.64 9.92
CA ALA A 11 3.67 -2.01 9.33
C ALA A 11 2.72 -0.81 9.30
N ILE A 12 2.67 -0.01 10.36
CA ILE A 12 1.89 1.24 10.40
C ILE A 12 2.38 2.20 9.32
N TRP A 13 3.68 2.42 9.20
CA TRP A 13 4.25 3.28 8.15
C TRP A 13 3.92 2.78 6.73
N MET A 14 3.99 1.46 6.48
CA MET A 14 3.56 0.89 5.19
C MET A 14 2.08 1.11 4.92
N ILE A 15 1.21 0.92 5.93
CA ILE A 15 -0.22 1.17 5.79
C ILE A 15 -0.48 2.64 5.50
N THR A 16 0.23 3.56 6.16
CA THR A 16 0.11 5.01 5.90
C THR A 16 0.52 5.34 4.47
N ILE A 17 1.68 4.87 4.01
CA ILE A 17 2.15 5.10 2.64
C ILE A 17 1.17 4.50 1.62
N PHE A 18 0.66 3.29 1.90
CA PHE A 18 -0.35 2.64 1.06
C PHE A 18 -1.65 3.46 0.99
N ALA A 19 -2.16 3.93 2.13
CA ALA A 19 -3.37 4.75 2.19
C ALA A 19 -3.19 6.08 1.45
N THR A 20 -2.03 6.73 1.59
CA THR A 20 -1.73 7.98 0.87
C THR A 20 -1.65 7.75 -0.63
N ALA A 21 -0.91 6.73 -1.08
CA ALA A 21 -0.79 6.43 -2.50
C ALA A 21 -2.13 5.96 -3.10
N PHE A 22 -2.91 5.18 -2.36
CA PHE A 22 -4.27 4.80 -2.73
C PHE A 22 -5.18 6.03 -2.90
N ALA A 23 -5.15 6.96 -1.94
CA ALA A 23 -5.93 8.19 -2.02
C ALA A 23 -5.55 9.02 -3.24
N ILE A 24 -4.25 9.21 -3.52
CA ILE A 24 -3.78 9.96 -4.69
C ILE A 24 -4.28 9.31 -5.99
N VAL A 25 -4.11 7.99 -6.14
CA VAL A 25 -4.56 7.24 -7.33
C VAL A 25 -6.08 7.37 -7.48
N LEU A 26 -6.83 7.23 -6.40
CA LEU A 26 -8.28 7.34 -6.41
C LEU A 26 -8.73 8.75 -6.81
N THR A 27 -8.10 9.81 -6.29
CA THR A 27 -8.41 11.20 -6.63
C THR A 27 -8.13 11.50 -8.10
N VAL A 28 -6.99 11.04 -8.63
CA VAL A 28 -6.65 11.24 -10.05
C VAL A 28 -7.65 10.52 -10.96
N LEU A 29 -7.97 9.26 -10.64
CA LEU A 29 -8.93 8.49 -11.43
C LEU A 29 -10.35 9.04 -11.34
N TYR A 30 -10.75 9.56 -10.18
CA TYR A 30 -12.06 10.21 -10.01
C TYR A 30 -12.20 11.46 -10.88
N LEU A 31 -11.14 12.28 -10.98
CA LEU A 31 -11.07 13.43 -11.87
C LEU A 31 -11.13 13.02 -13.35
N VAL A 32 -10.36 12.00 -13.74
CA VAL A 32 -10.31 11.51 -15.12
C VAL A 32 -11.63 10.84 -15.53
N ALA A 33 -12.30 10.13 -14.62
CA ALA A 33 -13.56 9.43 -14.87
C ALA A 33 -14.80 10.34 -14.86
N GLY A 34 -14.63 11.67 -14.75
CA GLY A 34 -15.74 12.62 -14.79
C GLY A 34 -16.72 12.46 -13.65
N ASN A 35 -16.22 12.33 -12.41
CA ASN A 35 -17.00 12.10 -11.18
C ASN A 35 -17.74 10.75 -11.08
N ASN A 36 -17.47 9.78 -11.96
CA ASN A 36 -18.01 8.42 -11.83
C ASN A 36 -17.08 7.52 -11.01
N ILE A 37 -17.41 7.32 -9.73
CA ILE A 37 -16.67 6.43 -8.80
C ILE A 37 -16.56 5.01 -9.34
N VAL A 38 -17.62 4.48 -9.96
CA VAL A 38 -17.64 3.11 -10.49
C VAL A 38 -16.62 2.94 -11.61
N LEU A 39 -16.55 3.91 -12.52
CA LEU A 39 -15.62 3.89 -13.66
C LEU A 39 -14.16 4.11 -13.21
N ALA A 40 -13.95 4.98 -12.22
CA ALA A 40 -12.65 5.17 -11.57
C ALA A 40 -12.15 3.88 -10.89
N LEU A 41 -13.04 3.13 -10.23
CA LEU A 41 -12.70 1.85 -9.59
C LEU A 41 -12.37 0.75 -10.61
N VAL A 42 -13.16 0.64 -11.68
CA VAL A 42 -12.94 -0.38 -12.72
C VAL A 42 -11.65 -0.11 -13.50
N SER A 43 -11.39 1.15 -13.87
CA SER A 43 -10.15 1.54 -14.56
C SER A 43 -8.93 1.48 -13.63
N GLY A 44 -9.11 1.80 -12.35
CA GLY A 44 -8.07 1.85 -11.33
C GLY A 44 -7.74 0.55 -10.62
N TRP A 45 -8.57 -0.48 -10.78
CA TRP A 45 -8.43 -1.78 -10.10
C TRP A 45 -7.02 -2.37 -10.28
N TRP A 46 -6.43 -2.24 -11.47
CA TRP A 46 -5.08 -2.70 -11.77
C TRP A 46 -4.02 -1.94 -10.98
N LEU A 47 -4.16 -0.62 -10.83
CA LEU A 47 -3.24 0.20 -10.03
C LEU A 47 -3.33 -0.15 -8.55
N ILE A 48 -4.54 -0.42 -8.04
CA ILE A 48 -4.76 -0.86 -6.66
C ILE A 48 -4.10 -2.23 -6.41
N LEU A 49 -4.25 -3.16 -7.36
CA LEU A 49 -3.60 -4.47 -7.32
C LEU A 49 -2.07 -4.34 -7.29
N ILE A 50 -1.49 -3.53 -8.17
CA ILE A 50 -0.03 -3.29 -8.20
C ILE A 50 0.44 -2.70 -6.86
N LEU A 51 -0.30 -1.72 -6.32
CA LEU A 51 -0.01 -1.12 -5.02
C LEU A 51 -0.02 -2.16 -3.90
N ALA A 52 -1.00 -3.07 -3.91
CA ALA A 52 -1.13 -4.13 -2.92
C ALA A 52 0.03 -5.13 -3.00
N VAL A 53 0.45 -5.50 -4.21
CA VAL A 53 1.61 -6.38 -4.45
C VAL A 53 2.90 -5.74 -3.95
N ILE A 54 3.13 -4.45 -4.23
CA ILE A 54 4.31 -3.71 -3.75
C ILE A 54 4.33 -3.65 -2.23
N CYS A 55 3.18 -3.40 -1.59
CA CYS A 55 3.06 -3.34 -0.14
C CYS A 55 3.35 -4.71 0.52
N LEU A 56 2.81 -5.79 -0.07
CA LEU A 56 3.09 -7.16 0.36
C LEU A 56 4.57 -7.54 0.18
N ALA A 57 5.17 -7.22 -0.97
CA ALA A 57 6.56 -7.49 -1.26
C ALA A 57 7.50 -6.74 -0.30
N ALA A 58 7.21 -5.47 -0.03
CA ALA A 58 7.98 -4.68 0.92
C ALA A 58 7.85 -5.24 2.35
N TYR A 59 6.64 -5.63 2.77
CA TYR A 59 6.42 -6.24 4.10
C TYR A 59 7.16 -7.57 4.25
N PHE A 60 7.07 -8.46 3.25
CA PHE A 60 7.76 -9.75 3.26
C PHE A 60 9.27 -9.58 3.21
N GLY A 61 9.79 -8.68 2.36
CA GLY A 61 11.20 -8.34 2.30
C GLY A 61 11.74 -7.83 3.63
N TYR A 62 10.99 -6.96 4.30
CA TYR A 62 11.38 -6.45 5.62
C TYR A 62 11.31 -7.52 6.72
N LYS A 63 10.30 -8.40 6.69
CA LYS A 63 10.19 -9.56 7.58
C LYS A 63 11.37 -10.52 7.40
N MET A 64 11.79 -10.78 6.16
CA MET A 64 12.96 -11.62 5.85
C MET A 64 14.27 -10.95 6.30
N TYR A 65 14.39 -9.63 6.15
CA TYR A 65 15.57 -8.86 6.57
C TYR A 65 15.77 -8.88 8.09
N ILE A 66 14.69 -8.69 8.87
CA ILE A 66 14.75 -8.83 10.33
C ILE A 66 14.98 -10.30 10.73
N GLY A 67 14.39 -11.25 10.01
CA GLY A 67 14.60 -12.69 10.24
C GLY A 67 16.04 -13.14 10.02
N ARG A 68 16.77 -12.53 9.09
CA ARG A 68 18.21 -12.80 8.83
C ARG A 68 19.17 -12.07 9.79
N LYS A 69 18.70 -11.10 10.56
CA LYS A 69 19.49 -10.41 11.60
C LYS A 69 19.36 -11.06 12.99
N LYS A 70 18.55 -12.10 13.12
CA LYS A 70 18.57 -13.03 14.26
C LYS A 70 19.60 -14.10 14.02
#